data_AF-A0A7K0KBJ9-F1
#
_entry.id   AF-A0A7K0KBJ9-F1
#
_cell.length_a   1.000
_cell.length_b   1.000
_cell.length_c   1.000
_cell.angle_alpha   90.00
_cell.angle_beta   90.00
_cell.angle_gamma   90.00
#
_symmetry.space_group_name_H-M   'P 1'
#
loop_
_entity.id
_entity.type
_entity.pdbx_description
1 polymer ?
#
loop_
_entity_poly.entity_id
_entity_poly.type
_entity_poly.pdbx_seq_one_letter_code
_entity_poly.pdbx_strand_id
1 'polypeptide(L)'
;MKNLFVPVPKIRKEIELVTSKFNEDTIGIHIRRTDNKTSIINSPVSKFIELMKKEVAANPNTTFYLATDDHSVKQEITALFGNRIFTQNEEADRNSIRGMVFSVVELFCLSKTRKIYGSYASSYSQTAAILGGSEYIQVTKDL
;
A
#
# COMPACT_ATOMS: atom_id res chain seq x y z
N MET A 1 0.16 -18.74 -7.03
CA MET A 1 0.41 -18.21 -5.67
C MET A 1 -0.85 -18.13 -4.79
N LYS A 2 -2.03 -17.71 -5.28
CA LYS A 2 -3.24 -17.51 -4.46
C LYS A 2 -3.63 -18.65 -3.50
N ASN A 3 -3.38 -19.91 -3.86
CA ASN A 3 -3.74 -21.07 -3.02
C ASN A 3 -2.58 -21.60 -2.16
N LEU A 4 -1.38 -21.02 -2.28
CA LEU A 4 -0.19 -21.42 -1.51
C LEU A 4 -0.03 -20.59 -0.24
N PHE A 5 -0.44 -19.32 -0.26
CA PHE A 5 -0.34 -18.41 0.87
C PHE A 5 -1.73 -18.02 1.36
N VAL A 6 -2.22 -18.74 2.36
CA VAL A 6 -3.56 -18.55 2.93
C VAL A 6 -3.42 -18.01 4.36
N PRO A 7 -3.90 -16.79 4.66
CA PRO A 7 -3.86 -16.26 6.01
C PRO A 7 -4.63 -17.13 7.02
N VAL A 8 -4.00 -17.37 8.17
CA VAL A 8 -4.65 -18.02 9.33
C VAL A 8 -5.83 -17.19 9.83
N PRO A 9 -6.83 -17.79 10.52
CA PRO A 9 -8.08 -17.11 10.86
C PRO A 9 -7.91 -15.75 11.56
N LYS A 10 -6.93 -15.62 12.47
CA LYS A 10 -6.67 -14.34 13.16
C LYS A 10 -6.24 -13.23 12.19
N ILE A 11 -5.23 -13.52 11.35
CA ILE A 11 -4.72 -12.56 10.36
C ILE A 11 -5.80 -12.24 9.32
N ARG A 12 -6.58 -13.25 8.91
CA ARG A 12 -7.71 -13.06 7.99
C ARG A 12 -8.72 -12.05 8.52
N LYS A 13 -9.10 -12.13 9.79
CA LYS A 13 -10.02 -11.16 10.41
C LYS A 13 -9.45 -9.74 10.41
N GLU A 14 -8.14 -9.58 10.66
CA GLU A 14 -7.49 -8.25 10.60
C GLU A 14 -7.50 -7.69 9.17
N ILE A 15 -7.25 -8.53 8.16
CA ILE A 15 -7.35 -8.15 6.74
C ILE A 15 -8.79 -7.76 6.39
N GLU A 16 -9.78 -8.55 6.78
CA GLU A 16 -11.20 -8.30 6.51
C GLU A 16 -11.67 -6.98 7.13
N LEU A 17 -11.24 -6.67 8.37
CA LEU A 17 -11.58 -5.41 9.04
C LEU A 17 -11.06 -4.17 8.30
N VAL A 18 -9.88 -4.25 7.70
CA VAL A 18 -9.31 -3.16 6.92
C VAL A 18 -10.00 -3.07 5.56
N THR A 19 -10.11 -4.20 4.87
CA THR A 19 -10.59 -4.29 3.49
C THR A 19 -12.11 -4.12 3.37
N SER A 20 -12.88 -4.26 4.46
CA SER A 20 -14.32 -3.95 4.47
C SER A 20 -14.64 -2.48 4.19
N LYS A 21 -13.64 -1.60 4.29
CA LYS A 21 -13.76 -0.16 3.96
C LYS A 21 -13.48 0.12 2.48
N PHE A 22 -12.96 -0.87 1.75
CA PHE A 22 -12.58 -0.68 0.36
C PHE A 22 -13.82 -0.70 -0.52
N ASN A 23 -13.74 0.03 -1.62
CA ASN A 23 -14.65 -0.07 -2.75
C ASN A 23 -13.94 -0.68 -3.96
N GLU A 24 -14.68 -0.90 -5.04
CA GLU A 24 -14.14 -1.47 -6.30
C GLU A 24 -13.02 -0.61 -6.94
N ASP A 25 -12.99 0.67 -6.61
CA ASP A 25 -12.02 1.65 -7.10
C ASP A 25 -10.84 1.88 -6.15
N THR A 26 -10.68 1.06 -5.12
CA THR A 26 -9.58 1.23 -4.17
C THR A 26 -8.25 0.89 -4.81
N ILE A 27 -7.30 1.83 -4.76
CA ILE A 27 -5.94 1.69 -5.29
C ILE A 27 -4.94 1.53 -4.14
N GLY A 28 -4.03 0.58 -4.27
CA GLY A 28 -2.95 0.34 -3.32
C GLY A 28 -1.78 1.28 -3.59
N ILE A 29 -1.28 1.94 -2.56
CA ILE A 29 -0.14 2.84 -2.60
C ILE A 29 0.92 2.26 -1.67
N HIS A 30 2.04 1.81 -2.22
CA HIS A 30 3.16 1.32 -1.43
C HIS A 30 4.40 2.21 -1.61
N ILE A 31 4.75 2.93 -0.55
CA ILE A 31 5.90 3.86 -0.54
C ILE A 31 6.95 3.32 0.43
N ARG A 32 8.06 2.81 -0.10
CA ARG A 32 9.20 2.34 0.67
C ARG A 32 10.18 3.49 0.93
N ARG A 33 10.47 3.76 2.20
CA ARG A 33 11.41 4.79 2.66
C ARG A 33 12.51 4.17 3.52
N THR A 34 12.65 4.64 4.76
CA THR A 34 13.60 4.20 5.79
C THR A 34 15.00 3.87 5.25
N ASP A 35 15.40 2.60 5.31
CA ASP A 35 16.72 2.09 4.91
C ASP A 35 16.94 2.05 3.39
N ASN A 36 15.89 2.21 2.58
CA ASN A 36 15.95 2.01 1.14
C ASN A 36 16.26 3.31 0.37
N LYS A 37 17.54 3.68 0.35
CA LYS A 37 18.05 4.85 -0.39
C LYS A 37 17.67 4.83 -1.88
N THR A 38 17.66 3.66 -2.50
CA THR A 38 17.33 3.50 -3.93
C THR A 38 15.87 3.85 -4.22
N SER A 39 14.93 3.37 -3.39
CA SER A 39 13.51 3.74 -3.50
C SER A 39 13.30 5.23 -3.22
N ILE A 40 14.00 5.80 -2.25
CA ILE A 40 13.89 7.24 -1.91
C ILE A 40 14.29 8.11 -3.11
N ILE A 41 15.42 7.80 -3.74
CA ILE A 41 15.95 8.58 -4.88
C ILE A 41 15.08 8.43 -6.12
N ASN A 42 14.63 7.21 -6.42
CA ASN A 42 13.96 6.92 -7.69
C ASN A 42 12.43 7.03 -7.62
N SER A 43 11.83 7.02 -6.43
CA SER A 43 10.37 7.07 -6.24
C SER A 43 9.99 8.16 -5.23
N PRO A 44 10.05 9.44 -5.62
CA PRO A 44 9.71 10.53 -4.71
C PRO A 44 8.21 10.52 -4.35
N VAL A 45 7.88 10.86 -3.09
CA VAL A 45 6.48 10.93 -2.59
C VAL A 45 5.63 11.90 -3.42
N SER A 46 6.21 13.01 -3.87
CA SER A 46 5.54 13.94 -4.78
C SER A 46 4.96 13.26 -6.00
N LYS A 47 5.64 12.23 -6.54
CA LYS A 47 5.16 11.52 -7.71
C LYS A 47 3.96 10.62 -7.42
N PHE A 48 3.94 9.98 -6.26
CA PHE A 48 2.75 9.26 -5.80
C PHE A 48 1.57 10.22 -5.63
N ILE A 49 1.80 11.39 -5.02
CA ILE A 49 0.75 12.41 -4.83
C ILE A 49 0.19 12.89 -6.17
N GLU A 50 1.03 13.15 -7.17
CA GLU A 50 0.60 13.51 -8.53
C GLU A 50 -0.30 12.44 -9.16
N LEU A 51 0.12 11.17 -9.08
CA LEU A 51 -0.65 10.04 -9.63
C LEU A 51 -1.98 9.86 -8.90
N MET A 52 -1.98 9.93 -7.57
CA MET A 52 -3.21 9.85 -6.76
C MET A 52 -4.18 10.98 -7.09
N LYS A 53 -3.69 12.22 -7.30
CA LYS A 53 -4.54 13.33 -7.75
C LYS A 53 -5.15 13.08 -9.13
N LYS A 54 -4.37 12.51 -10.06
CA LYS A 54 -4.87 12.13 -11.40
C LYS A 54 -5.96 11.05 -11.32
N GLU A 55 -5.79 10.04 -10.47
CA GLU A 55 -6.80 8.99 -10.26
C GLU A 55 -8.10 9.56 -9.69
N VAL A 56 -8.03 10.46 -8.70
CA VAL A 56 -9.23 11.14 -8.16
C VAL A 56 -9.91 12.03 -9.20
N ALA A 57 -9.13 12.74 -10.03
CA ALA A 57 -9.68 13.58 -11.10
C ALA A 57 -10.37 12.74 -12.19
N ALA A 58 -9.85 11.56 -12.50
CA ALA A 58 -10.43 10.65 -13.48
C ALA A 58 -11.67 9.90 -12.93
N ASN A 59 -11.64 9.51 -11.65
CA ASN A 59 -12.76 8.87 -10.98
C ASN A 59 -12.92 9.40 -9.53
N PRO A 60 -13.94 10.22 -9.26
CA PRO A 60 -14.24 10.76 -7.93
C PRO A 60 -14.60 9.73 -6.86
N ASN A 61 -14.87 8.47 -7.21
CA ASN A 61 -15.09 7.38 -6.25
C ASN A 61 -13.79 6.73 -5.77
N THR A 62 -12.65 7.08 -6.37
CA THR A 62 -11.35 6.52 -6.00
C THR A 62 -11.05 6.73 -4.52
N THR A 63 -10.70 5.63 -3.87
CA THR A 63 -10.11 5.58 -2.53
C THR A 63 -8.75 4.87 -2.61
N PHE A 64 -7.98 4.95 -1.53
CA PHE A 64 -6.60 4.48 -1.50
C PHE A 64 -6.32 3.69 -0.23
N TYR A 65 -5.49 2.65 -0.35
CA TYR A 65 -4.86 2.01 0.78
C TYR A 65 -3.36 2.32 0.79
N LEU A 66 -2.88 3.03 1.80
CA LEU A 66 -1.46 3.40 1.95
C LEU A 66 -0.73 2.42 2.86
N ALA A 67 0.31 1.83 2.29
CA ALA A 67 1.35 1.09 3.00
C ALA A 67 2.68 1.83 2.91
N THR A 68 3.25 2.18 4.06
CA THR A 68 4.52 2.91 4.16
C THR A 68 5.17 2.63 5.51
N ASP A 69 6.50 2.52 5.50
CA ASP A 69 7.33 2.41 6.69
C ASP A 69 7.75 3.78 7.27
N ASP A 70 7.19 4.87 6.74
CA ASP A 70 7.48 6.24 7.15
C ASP A 70 6.23 6.95 7.70
N HIS A 71 6.31 7.35 8.98
CA HIS A 71 5.22 8.02 9.68
C HIS A 71 4.93 9.43 9.14
N SER A 72 5.96 10.17 8.70
CA SER A 72 5.78 11.51 8.15
C SER A 72 5.01 11.47 6.83
N VAL A 73 5.32 10.50 5.96
CA VAL A 73 4.60 10.25 4.71
C VAL A 73 3.15 9.88 4.98
N LYS A 74 2.91 9.08 6.04
CA LYS A 74 1.55 8.70 6.45
C LYS A 74 0.73 9.94 6.85
N GLN A 75 1.31 10.83 7.64
CA GLN A 75 0.66 12.09 8.03
C GLN A 75 0.41 12.99 6.81
N GLU A 76 1.41 13.19 5.96
CA GLU A 76 1.31 14.03 4.76
C GLU A 76 0.18 13.56 3.83
N ILE A 77 0.17 12.28 3.47
CA ILE A 77 -0.82 11.72 2.55
C ILE A 77 -2.22 11.71 3.20
N THR A 78 -2.31 11.42 4.51
CA THR A 78 -3.60 11.47 5.21
C THR A 78 -4.17 12.88 5.23
N ALA A 79 -3.34 13.90 5.45
CA ALA A 79 -3.77 15.30 5.39
C ALA A 79 -4.24 15.71 3.99
N LEU A 80 -3.60 15.21 2.93
CA LEU A 80 -3.92 15.55 1.54
C LEU A 80 -5.19 14.88 1.00
N PHE A 81 -5.46 13.63 1.39
CA PHE A 81 -6.55 12.82 0.82
C PHE A 81 -7.71 12.56 1.78
N GLY A 82 -7.57 12.89 3.07
CA GLY A 82 -8.64 12.83 4.07
C GLY A 82 -9.32 11.46 4.12
N ASN A 83 -10.65 11.45 4.05
CA ASN A 83 -11.46 10.23 4.16
C ASN A 83 -11.28 9.24 3.00
N ARG A 84 -10.50 9.58 1.98
CA ARG A 84 -10.21 8.69 0.83
C ARG A 84 -9.03 7.75 1.08
N ILE A 85 -8.24 7.98 2.13
CA ILE A 85 -7.04 7.20 2.43
C ILE A 85 -7.27 6.29 3.63
N PHE A 86 -7.01 5.01 3.44
CA PHE A 86 -6.99 4.01 4.49
C PHE A 86 -5.54 3.62 4.76
N THR A 87 -5.14 3.63 6.01
CA THR A 87 -3.82 3.16 6.43
C THR A 87 -3.94 2.62 7.84
N GLN A 88 -3.04 1.73 8.21
CA GLN A 88 -2.98 1.23 9.57
C GLN A 88 -1.96 2.04 10.39
N ASN A 89 -2.20 2.19 11.68
CA ASN A 89 -1.39 3.03 12.57
C ASN A 89 -0.35 2.26 13.40
N GLU A 90 0.05 1.08 12.94
CA GLU A 90 1.07 0.26 13.58
C GLU A 90 2.43 0.42 12.87
N GLU A 91 3.51 0.07 13.57
CA GLU A 91 4.86 0.09 13.01
C GLU A 91 5.27 -1.29 12.48
N ALA A 92 5.93 -1.29 11.32
CA ALA A 92 6.57 -2.48 10.80
C ALA A 92 7.90 -2.71 11.55
N ASP A 93 7.87 -3.60 12.53
CA ASP A 93 9.05 -4.04 13.25
C ASP A 93 9.43 -5.49 12.89
N ARG A 94 10.63 -5.66 12.34
CA ARG A 94 11.15 -6.96 11.89
C ARG A 94 11.49 -7.89 13.07
N ASN A 95 11.64 -7.34 14.27
CA ASN A 95 12.06 -8.08 15.46
C ASN A 95 10.92 -8.42 16.40
N SER A 96 9.67 -8.05 16.08
CA SER A 96 8.50 -8.40 16.88
C SER A 96 7.46 -9.19 16.10
N ILE A 97 6.80 -10.10 16.80
CA ILE A 97 5.66 -10.87 16.25
C ILE A 97 4.56 -9.91 15.78
N ARG A 98 4.30 -8.82 16.52
CA ARG A 98 3.30 -7.83 16.14
C ARG A 98 3.67 -7.12 14.84
N GLY A 99 4.92 -6.68 14.68
CA GLY A 99 5.39 -6.04 13.45
C GLY A 99 5.39 -6.98 12.24
N MET A 100 5.72 -8.26 12.43
CA MET A 100 5.59 -9.28 11.39
C MET A 100 4.13 -9.52 10.97
N VAL A 101 3.22 -9.70 11.94
CA VAL A 101 1.79 -9.86 11.66
C VAL A 101 1.26 -8.63 10.92
N PHE A 102 1.62 -7.44 11.38
CA PHE A 102 1.26 -6.18 10.77
C PHE A 102 1.67 -6.11 9.30
N SER A 103 2.94 -6.44 9.01
CA SER A 103 3.47 -6.46 7.64
C SER A 103 2.74 -7.48 6.75
N VAL A 104 2.32 -8.63 7.29
CA VAL A 104 1.52 -9.59 6.52
C VAL A 104 0.12 -9.05 6.25
N VAL A 105 -0.54 -8.42 7.23
CA VAL A 105 -1.86 -7.80 7.03
C VAL A 105 -1.78 -6.72 5.96
N GLU A 106 -0.79 -5.82 6.01
CA GLU A 106 -0.58 -4.79 4.98
C GLU A 106 -0.42 -5.38 3.58
N LEU A 107 0.37 -6.45 3.45
CA LEU A 107 0.64 -7.11 2.17
C LEU A 107 -0.65 -7.64 1.55
N PHE A 108 -1.47 -8.31 2.37
CA PHE A 108 -2.74 -8.84 1.91
C PHE A 108 -3.76 -7.74 1.65
N CYS A 109 -3.78 -6.65 2.41
CA CYS A 109 -4.62 -5.48 2.11
C CYS A 109 -4.27 -4.87 0.76
N LEU A 110 -2.97 -4.66 0.45
CA LEU A 110 -2.52 -4.24 -0.88
C LEU A 110 -2.99 -5.22 -1.96
N SER A 111 -2.92 -6.54 -1.71
CA SER A 111 -3.37 -7.55 -2.68
C SER A 111 -4.88 -7.53 -2.97
N LYS A 112 -5.67 -6.79 -2.19
CA LYS A 112 -7.13 -6.64 -2.36
C LYS A 112 -7.52 -5.37 -3.11
N THR A 113 -6.55 -4.57 -3.58
CA THR A 113 -6.82 -3.36 -4.36
C THR A 113 -6.89 -3.66 -5.85
N ARG A 114 -7.61 -2.82 -6.62
CA ARG A 114 -7.76 -2.97 -8.08
C ARG A 114 -6.41 -2.86 -8.81
N LYS A 115 -5.57 -1.95 -8.33
CA LYS A 115 -4.23 -1.64 -8.85
C LYS A 115 -3.30 -1.29 -7.70
N ILE A 116 -1.99 -1.43 -7.91
CA ILE A 116 -0.96 -1.03 -6.95
C ILE A 116 0.05 -0.12 -7.64
N TYR A 117 0.25 1.08 -7.07
CA TYR A 117 1.42 1.91 -7.30
C TYR A 117 2.48 1.58 -6.25
N GLY A 118 3.65 1.13 -6.68
CA GLY A 118 4.73 0.73 -5.76
C GLY A 118 6.06 1.41 -6.02
N SER A 119 6.84 1.61 -4.97
CA SER A 119 8.21 2.11 -5.09
C SER A 119 9.10 1.21 -5.92
N TYR A 120 10.01 1.84 -6.67
CA TYR A 120 11.12 1.20 -7.37
C TYR A 120 11.94 0.35 -6.40
N ALA A 121 12.39 -0.82 -6.88
CA ALA A 121 13.22 -1.77 -6.13
C ALA A 121 12.58 -2.30 -4.83
N SER A 122 11.25 -2.38 -4.77
CA SER A 122 10.55 -3.03 -3.66
C SER A 122 9.74 -4.26 -4.11
N SER A 123 10.24 -5.44 -3.75
CA SER A 123 9.56 -6.73 -3.98
C SER A 123 8.24 -6.85 -3.22
N TYR A 124 8.02 -6.04 -2.18
CA TYR A 124 6.82 -6.10 -1.35
C TYR A 124 5.55 -5.77 -2.15
N SER A 125 5.54 -4.65 -2.86
CA SER A 125 4.42 -4.26 -3.73
C SER A 125 4.19 -5.19 -4.92
N GLN A 126 5.28 -5.73 -5.49
CA GLN A 126 5.21 -6.74 -6.55
C GLN A 126 4.58 -8.04 -6.02
N THR A 127 4.97 -8.47 -4.83
CA THR A 127 4.41 -9.66 -4.17
C THR A 127 2.92 -9.48 -3.91
N ALA A 128 2.50 -8.32 -3.41
CA ALA A 128 1.07 -8.01 -3.22
C ALA A 128 0.29 -8.09 -4.54
N ALA A 129 0.83 -7.53 -5.63
CA ALA A 129 0.20 -7.59 -6.94
C ALA A 129 0.05 -9.03 -7.44
N ILE A 130 1.09 -9.86 -7.30
CA ILE A 130 1.06 -11.29 -7.68
C ILE A 130 0.06 -12.07 -6.83
N LEU A 131 -0.01 -11.79 -5.53
CA LEU A 131 -1.00 -12.40 -4.62
C LEU A 131 -2.43 -12.02 -5.01
N GLY A 132 -2.65 -10.76 -5.36
CA GLY A 132 -3.97 -10.20 -5.71
C GLY A 132 -4.43 -10.52 -7.12
N GLY A 133 -3.48 -10.70 -8.04
CA GLY A 133 -3.74 -10.58 -9.48
C GLY A 133 -4.04 -9.14 -9.90
N SER A 134 -3.55 -8.16 -9.14
CA SER A 134 -3.77 -6.73 -9.38
C SER A 134 -2.74 -6.19 -10.37
N GLU A 135 -3.12 -5.15 -11.13
CA GLU A 135 -2.16 -4.41 -11.95
C GLU A 135 -1.09 -3.78 -11.06
N TYR A 136 0.18 -3.87 -11.48
CA TYR A 136 1.31 -3.26 -10.79
C TYR A 136 1.95 -2.18 -11.65
N ILE A 137 2.05 -0.97 -11.10
CA ILE A 137 2.77 0.14 -11.71
C ILE A 137 3.90 0.54 -10.77
N GLN A 138 5.13 0.39 -11.27
CA GLN A 138 6.31 0.90 -10.58
C GLN A 138 6.39 2.41 -10.75
N VAL A 139 6.38 3.15 -9.65
CA VAL A 139 6.50 4.61 -9.68
C VAL A 139 7.97 4.98 -9.69
N THR A 140 8.41 5.66 -10.75
CA THR A 140 9.73 6.28 -10.83
C THR A 140 9.60 7.79 -10.97
N LYS A 141 10.69 8.52 -10.73
CA LYS A 141 10.77 9.98 -10.93
C LYS A 141 10.45 10.42 -12.36
N ASP A 142 10.60 9.51 -13.34
CA ASP A 142 10.42 9.76 -14.77
C ASP A 142 9.05 9.30 -15.31
N LEU A 143 8.20 8.68 -14.46
CA LEU A 143 6.81 8.35 -14.78
C LEU A 143 5.92 9.62 -14.88
#